data_AF-A0A969P8C6-F1
#
_entry.id   AF-A0A969P8C6-F1
#
_cell.length_a   1.000
_cell.length_b   1.000
_cell.length_c   1.000
_cell.angle_alpha   90.00
_cell.angle_beta   90.00
_cell.angle_gamma   90.00
#
_symmetry.space_group_name_H-M   'P 1'
#
loop_
_entity.id
_entity.type
_entity.pdbx_description
1 polymer ?
#
loop_
_entity_poly.entity_id
_entity_poly.type
_entity_poly.pdbx_seq_one_letter_code
_entity_poly.pdbx_strand_id
1 'polypeptide(L)'
;MALLTTGKRLIRDLETHGALGLYVPLEGGFEGRYRRRIRATGYTSLSITARGLGDLAAYLTDVHGVRPPHLGKKSTSSGAAVGYRYYVPPIVSYQVEQLPPNSKGLLLWVIEGNILSNQEIEFLTSLPSVEPRVKVAVELGGDRYFRWLPLKQALLSA
;
A
#
# COMPACT_ATOMS: atom_id res chain seq x y z
N MET A 1 -14.91 -21.12 -5.10
CA MET A 1 -14.86 -19.96 -4.18
C MET A 1 -15.61 -20.32 -2.91
N ALA A 2 -15.00 -20.20 -1.74
CA ALA A 2 -15.69 -20.51 -0.48
C ALA A 2 -16.66 -19.38 -0.10
N LEU A 3 -17.90 -19.72 0.24
CA LEU A 3 -18.92 -18.76 0.70
C LEU A 3 -18.56 -18.16 2.08
N LEU A 4 -17.91 -18.96 2.93
CA LEU A 4 -17.44 -18.55 4.25
C LEU A 4 -15.92 -18.39 4.25
N THR A 5 -15.45 -17.15 4.14
CA THR A 5 -14.04 -16.81 4.29
C THR A 5 -13.78 -16.20 5.68
N THR A 6 -13.09 -16.96 6.53
CA THR A 6 -12.72 -16.49 7.88
C THR A 6 -11.50 -15.55 7.84
N GLY A 7 -10.64 -15.69 6.83
CA GLY A 7 -9.41 -14.90 6.68
C GLY A 7 -8.33 -15.21 7.72
N LYS A 8 -8.54 -16.17 8.63
CA LYS A 8 -7.62 -16.49 9.74
C LYS A 8 -6.21 -16.81 9.24
N ARG A 9 -6.09 -17.60 8.18
CA ARG A 9 -4.80 -17.95 7.56
C ARG A 9 -4.10 -16.71 6.99
N LEU A 10 -4.82 -15.91 6.21
CA LEU A 10 -4.28 -14.66 5.66
C LEU A 10 -3.78 -13.71 6.77
N ILE A 11 -4.56 -13.54 7.83
CA ILE A 11 -4.20 -12.66 8.96
C ILE A 11 -2.93 -13.19 9.66
N ARG A 12 -2.85 -14.50 9.90
CA ARG A 12 -1.66 -15.12 10.49
C ARG A 12 -0.43 -14.96 9.59
N ASP A 13 -0.58 -15.20 8.29
CA ASP A 13 0.51 -15.07 7.32
C ASP A 13 0.96 -13.61 7.21
N LEU A 14 0.03 -12.65 7.24
CA LEU A 14 0.33 -11.21 7.26
C LEU A 14 1.08 -10.81 8.53
N GLU A 15 0.64 -11.29 9.69
CA GLU A 15 1.33 -11.02 10.97
C GLU A 15 2.72 -11.65 11.01
N THR A 16 2.90 -12.83 10.39
CA THR A 16 4.17 -13.56 10.34
C THR A 16 5.17 -12.96 9.36
N HIS A 17 4.73 -12.62 8.14
CA HIS A 17 5.61 -12.16 7.06
C HIS A 17 5.71 -10.64 6.94
N GLY A 18 4.76 -9.89 7.50
CA GLY A 18 4.71 -8.44 7.41
C GLY A 18 4.20 -7.91 6.06
N ALA A 19 4.64 -8.51 4.95
CA ALA A 19 4.30 -8.12 3.59
C ALA A 19 3.80 -9.32 2.76
N LEU A 20 2.66 -9.16 2.09
CA LEU A 20 2.06 -10.19 1.23
C LEU A 20 1.85 -9.68 -0.20
N GLY A 21 2.13 -10.53 -1.18
CA GLY A 21 1.69 -10.39 -2.56
C GLY A 21 0.37 -11.12 -2.76
N LEU A 22 -0.64 -10.40 -3.25
CA LEU A 22 -1.99 -10.88 -3.49
C LEU A 22 -2.22 -11.08 -4.99
N TYR A 23 -2.94 -12.15 -5.33
CA TYR A 23 -3.48 -12.37 -6.66
C TYR A 23 -4.98 -12.50 -6.53
N VAL A 24 -5.67 -11.58 -7.17
CA VAL A 24 -7.09 -11.33 -6.97
C VAL A 24 -7.84 -11.64 -8.27
N PRO A 25 -9.06 -12.17 -8.23
CA PRO A 25 -9.89 -12.27 -9.42
C PRO A 25 -10.14 -10.90 -10.06
N LEU A 26 -9.94 -10.81 -11.37
CA LEU A 26 -9.95 -9.55 -12.13
C LEU A 26 -11.34 -8.91 -12.20
N GLU A 27 -12.39 -9.66 -11.89
CA GLU A 27 -13.75 -9.14 -11.74
C GLU A 27 -13.93 -8.25 -10.50
N GLY A 28 -13.00 -8.29 -9.54
CA GLY A 28 -13.03 -7.50 -8.31
C GLY A 28 -14.09 -7.93 -7.30
N GLY A 29 -14.10 -7.29 -6.13
CA GLY A 29 -15.06 -7.50 -5.04
C GLY A 29 -14.70 -8.61 -4.05
N PHE A 30 -13.67 -9.40 -4.32
CA PHE A 30 -13.22 -10.48 -3.43
C PHE A 30 -12.19 -9.98 -2.40
N GLU A 31 -11.30 -9.10 -2.82
CA GLU A 31 -10.28 -8.42 -2.02
C GLU A 31 -10.87 -7.72 -0.80
N GLY A 32 -11.99 -7.01 -0.99
CA GLY A 32 -12.68 -6.30 0.08
C GLY A 32 -13.13 -7.20 1.23
N ARG A 33 -13.45 -8.47 0.96
CA ARG A 33 -13.83 -9.44 2.01
C ARG A 33 -12.65 -9.73 2.93
N TYR A 34 -11.48 -10.00 2.36
CA TYR A 34 -10.25 -10.26 3.11
C TYR A 34 -9.76 -9.02 3.85
N ARG A 35 -9.78 -7.85 3.19
CA ARG A 35 -9.46 -6.57 3.82
C ARG A 35 -10.36 -6.28 5.03
N ARG A 36 -11.67 -6.56 4.92
CA ARG A 36 -12.61 -6.42 6.05
C ARG A 36 -12.29 -7.35 7.22
N ARG A 37 -11.82 -8.58 6.95
CA ARG A 37 -11.40 -9.52 8.01
C ARG A 37 -10.18 -9.01 8.75
N ILE A 38 -9.19 -8.46 8.04
CA ILE A 38 -8.00 -7.87 8.67
C ILE A 38 -8.38 -6.62 9.48
N ARG A 39 -9.29 -5.78 8.98
CA ARG A 39 -9.79 -4.64 9.76
C ARG A 39 -10.50 -5.07 11.05
N ALA A 40 -11.28 -6.14 10.99
CA ALA A 40 -11.99 -6.68 12.15
C ALA A 40 -11.06 -7.19 13.25
N THR A 41 -9.78 -7.48 12.96
CA THR A 41 -8.81 -7.87 13.99
C THR A 41 -8.09 -6.69 14.65
N GLY A 42 -8.43 -5.45 14.26
CA GLY A 42 -7.92 -4.22 14.88
C GLY A 42 -6.91 -3.45 14.04
N TYR A 43 -6.67 -3.81 12.78
CA TYR A 43 -5.87 -3.01 11.86
C TYR A 43 -6.70 -1.88 11.24
N THR A 44 -6.13 -0.68 11.18
CA THR A 44 -6.64 0.39 10.30
C THR A 44 -6.15 0.11 8.90
N SER A 45 -7.01 0.24 7.88
CA SER A 45 -6.62 -0.02 6.49
C SER A 45 -6.57 1.27 5.70
N LEU A 46 -5.43 1.53 5.07
CA LEU A 46 -5.24 2.57 4.08
C LEU A 46 -5.10 1.90 2.71
N SER A 47 -5.93 2.30 1.74
CA SER A 47 -5.85 1.79 0.37
C SER A 47 -5.29 2.86 -0.54
N ILE A 48 -4.24 2.52 -1.30
CA ILE A 48 -3.58 3.38 -2.27
C ILE A 48 -3.41 2.64 -3.60
N THR A 49 -3.34 3.38 -4.69
CA THR A 49 -3.06 2.82 -6.02
C THR A 49 -1.56 2.95 -6.28
N ALA A 50 -0.91 1.87 -6.73
CA ALA A 50 0.51 1.89 -7.10
C ALA A 50 0.78 2.90 -8.23
N ARG A 51 -0.13 2.97 -9.20
CA ARG A 51 -0.07 3.90 -10.32
C ARG A 51 -0.11 5.34 -9.83
N GLY A 52 0.97 6.08 -10.11
CA GLY A 52 1.08 7.50 -9.82
C GLY A 52 1.74 7.85 -8.49
N LEU A 53 2.22 6.88 -7.70
CA LEU A 53 2.96 7.16 -6.45
C LEU A 53 4.36 7.75 -6.69
N GLY A 54 4.95 7.51 -7.86
CA GLY A 54 6.34 7.88 -8.11
C GLY A 54 7.29 7.08 -7.22
N ASP A 55 8.28 7.73 -6.63
CA ASP A 55 9.19 7.09 -5.69
C ASP A 55 8.49 6.75 -4.37
N LEU A 56 8.35 5.45 -4.09
CA LEU A 56 7.67 4.93 -2.90
C LEU A 56 8.34 5.36 -1.60
N ALA A 57 9.67 5.45 -1.56
CA ALA A 57 10.37 5.86 -0.34
C ALA A 57 10.01 7.30 0.02
N ALA A 58 10.16 8.22 -0.94
CA ALA A 58 9.82 9.62 -0.77
C ALA A 58 8.33 9.82 -0.43
N TYR A 59 7.43 9.10 -1.08
CA TYR A 59 5.98 9.35 -0.93
C TYR A 59 5.38 8.73 0.34
N LEU A 60 5.90 7.57 0.77
CA LEU A 60 5.37 6.85 1.93
C LEU A 60 6.02 7.28 3.25
N THR A 61 7.33 7.56 3.24
CA THR A 61 8.12 7.73 4.48
C THR A 61 8.71 9.12 4.67
N ASP A 62 8.76 9.96 3.62
CA ASP A 62 9.29 11.32 3.70
C ASP A 62 8.24 12.38 3.29
N VAL A 63 8.55 13.65 3.51
CA VAL A 63 7.75 14.79 3.07
C VAL A 63 7.91 14.96 1.55
N HIS A 64 6.83 14.78 0.81
CA HIS A 64 6.85 14.85 -0.65
C HIS A 64 6.26 16.15 -1.20
N GLY A 65 6.97 16.77 -2.15
CA GLY A 65 6.53 17.99 -2.82
C GLY A 65 5.63 17.71 -4.02
N VAL A 66 4.32 17.79 -3.86
CA VAL A 66 3.34 17.65 -4.95
C VAL A 66 3.13 18.99 -5.66
N ARG A 67 3.09 18.97 -6.99
CA ARG A 67 2.75 20.15 -7.81
C ARG A 67 1.34 19.99 -8.38
N PRO A 68 0.35 20.76 -7.89
CA PRO A 68 -0.98 20.76 -8.48
C PRO A 68 -0.96 21.26 -9.93
N PRO A 69 -1.90 20.81 -10.78
CA PRO A 69 -2.01 21.28 -12.16
C PRO A 69 -2.28 22.80 -12.18
N HIS A 70 -1.29 23.58 -12.62
CA HIS A 70 -1.38 25.04 -12.65
C HIS A 70 -2.01 25.59 -13.95
N LEU A 71 -2.18 24.75 -14.98
CA LEU A 71 -2.84 25.08 -16.26
C LEU A 71 -2.33 26.39 -16.91
N GLY A 72 -1.05 26.71 -16.71
CA GLY A 72 -0.44 27.95 -17.19
C GLY A 72 -0.84 29.23 -16.44
N LYS A 73 -1.73 29.16 -15.45
CA LYS A 73 -2.29 30.34 -14.73
C LYS A 73 -1.56 30.69 -13.44
N LYS A 74 -0.66 29.83 -12.95
CA LYS A 74 0.11 30.06 -11.72
C LYS A 74 1.60 29.89 -12.02
N SER A 75 2.39 30.90 -11.67
CA SER A 75 3.85 30.88 -11.74
C SER A 75 4.43 31.04 -10.33
N THR A 76 5.58 30.41 -10.08
CA THR A 76 6.46 30.85 -8.99
C THR A 76 7.19 32.11 -9.48
N SER A 77 7.41 33.07 -8.59
CA SER A 77 7.81 34.46 -8.88
C SER A 77 9.14 34.64 -9.65
N SER A 78 9.83 33.56 -10.03
CA SER A 78 11.21 33.56 -10.55
C SER A 78 11.41 32.78 -11.87
N GLY A 79 10.46 32.85 -12.81
CA GLY A 79 10.78 32.69 -14.24
C GLY A 79 10.35 31.39 -14.93
N ALA A 80 9.80 30.40 -14.21
CA ALA A 80 9.21 29.21 -14.83
C ALA A 80 7.75 29.03 -14.38
N ALA A 81 6.83 28.79 -15.33
CA ALA A 81 5.44 28.48 -15.04
C ALA A 81 5.32 27.02 -14.54
N VAL A 82 5.91 26.71 -13.38
CA VAL A 82 5.93 25.37 -12.78
C VAL A 82 4.93 25.20 -11.62
N GLY A 83 4.09 26.22 -11.39
CA GLY A 83 3.10 26.23 -10.32
C GLY A 83 3.68 26.27 -8.91
N TYR A 84 2.79 26.18 -7.91
CA TYR A 84 3.15 26.07 -6.50
C TYR A 84 3.55 24.62 -6.17
N ARG A 85 4.41 24.45 -5.16
CA ARG A 85 4.75 23.16 -4.57
C ARG A 85 4.08 23.03 -3.21
N TYR A 86 3.27 22.00 -3.03
CA TYR A 86 2.62 21.67 -1.77
C TYR A 86 3.37 20.49 -1.14
N TYR A 87 3.84 20.67 0.09
CA TYR A 87 4.51 19.61 0.82
C TYR A 87 3.47 18.77 1.56
N VAL A 88 3.33 17.52 1.13
CA VAL A 88 2.43 16.53 1.72
C VAL A 88 3.22 15.76 2.78
N PRO A 89 2.65 15.52 3.98
CA PRO A 89 3.33 14.74 5.00
C PRO A 89 3.53 13.28 4.54
N PRO A 90 4.51 12.57 5.12
CA PRO A 90 4.75 11.15 4.85
C PRO A 90 3.49 10.33 5.15
N ILE A 91 2.95 9.68 4.13
CA ILE A 91 1.63 9.04 4.22
C ILE A 91 1.57 7.98 5.32
N VAL A 92 2.60 7.13 5.39
CA VAL A 92 2.62 6.01 6.34
C VAL A 92 2.84 6.54 7.76
N SER A 93 3.86 7.35 7.97
CA SER A 93 4.22 7.88 9.29
C SER A 93 3.07 8.71 9.89
N TYR A 94 2.49 9.61 9.10
CA TYR A 94 1.35 10.42 9.51
C TYR A 94 0.13 9.56 9.87
N GLN A 95 -0.15 8.53 9.08
CA GLN A 95 -1.27 7.63 9.36
C GLN A 95 -1.04 6.77 10.60
N VAL A 96 0.21 6.36 10.87
CA VAL A 96 0.60 5.58 12.06
C VAL A 96 0.47 6.41 13.34
N GLU A 97 0.87 7.69 13.30
CA GLU A 97 0.71 8.64 14.42
C GLU A 97 -0.76 8.88 14.76
N GLN A 98 -1.65 8.87 13.76
CA GLN A 98 -3.08 9.06 13.93
C GLN A 98 -3.86 7.78 14.28
N LEU A 99 -3.18 6.65 14.45
CA LEU A 99 -3.86 5.41 14.83
C LEU A 99 -4.48 5.52 16.23
N PRO A 100 -5.69 4.99 16.44
CA PRO A 100 -6.23 4.84 17.78
C PRO A 100 -5.27 4.04 18.69
N PRO A 101 -5.17 4.36 19.99
CA PRO A 101 -4.25 3.67 20.91
C PRO A 101 -4.44 2.15 20.96
N ASN A 102 -5.67 1.68 20.76
CA ASN A 102 -6.03 0.25 20.78
C ASN A 102 -5.90 -0.43 19.40
N SER A 103 -5.40 0.27 18.37
CA SER A 103 -5.19 -0.30 17.04
C SER A 103 -3.96 -1.20 17.03
N LYS A 104 -4.05 -2.35 16.36
CA LYS A 104 -2.90 -3.23 16.11
C LYS A 104 -1.85 -2.58 15.23
N GLY A 105 -2.26 -1.67 14.34
CA GLY A 105 -1.37 -1.08 13.35
C GLY A 105 -2.08 -0.63 12.08
N LEU A 106 -1.27 -0.30 11.08
CA LEU A 106 -1.70 0.12 9.75
C LEU A 106 -1.52 -1.03 8.74
N LEU A 107 -2.58 -1.36 8.02
CA LEU A 107 -2.55 -2.17 6.82
C LEU A 107 -2.48 -1.24 5.60
N LEU A 108 -1.33 -1.21 4.94
CA LEU A 108 -1.14 -0.57 3.65
C LEU A 108 -1.58 -1.54 2.54
N TRP A 109 -2.68 -1.22 1.89
CA TRP A 109 -3.24 -2.02 0.79
C TRP A 109 -2.97 -1.33 -0.55
N VAL A 110 -2.04 -1.87 -1.31
CA VAL A 110 -1.60 -1.33 -2.61
C VAL A 110 -2.34 -2.04 -3.73
N ILE A 111 -3.21 -1.30 -4.41
CA ILE A 111 -3.99 -1.73 -5.58
C ILE A 111 -3.15 -1.50 -6.83
N GLU A 112 -3.34 -2.31 -7.87
CA GLU A 112 -2.60 -2.25 -9.15
C GLU A 112 -1.08 -2.42 -8.98
N GLY A 113 -0.62 -3.19 -7.99
CA GLY A 113 0.80 -3.41 -7.71
C GLY A 113 1.57 -4.16 -8.81
N ASN A 114 0.87 -4.70 -9.82
CA ASN A 114 1.46 -5.36 -10.98
C ASN A 114 2.34 -4.46 -11.86
N ILE A 115 2.29 -3.13 -11.67
CA ILE A 115 3.15 -2.17 -12.39
C ILE A 115 4.45 -1.85 -11.66
N LEU A 116 4.60 -2.29 -10.41
CA LEU A 116 5.78 -1.97 -9.60
C LEU A 116 6.99 -2.75 -10.08
N SER A 117 8.14 -2.08 -10.08
CA SER A 117 9.44 -2.69 -10.32
C SER A 117 9.85 -3.61 -9.16
N ASN A 118 10.81 -4.50 -9.42
CA ASN A 118 11.35 -5.39 -8.38
C ASN A 118 11.97 -4.61 -7.21
N GLN A 119 12.60 -3.46 -7.47
CA GLN A 119 13.17 -2.61 -6.42
C GLN A 119 12.09 -1.97 -5.55
N GLU A 120 10.96 -1.55 -6.14
CA GLU A 120 9.81 -1.03 -5.40
C GLU A 120 9.15 -2.12 -4.54
N ILE A 121 9.04 -3.34 -5.06
CA ILE A 121 8.54 -4.50 -4.31
C ILE A 121 9.49 -4.85 -3.16
N GLU A 122 10.81 -4.77 -3.38
CA GLU A 122 11.81 -5.00 -2.33
C GLU A 122 11.69 -3.96 -1.21
N PHE A 123 11.54 -2.68 -1.56
CA PHE A 123 11.28 -1.61 -0.60
C PHE A 123 10.02 -1.92 0.25
N LEU A 124 8.89 -2.24 -0.40
CA LEU A 124 7.64 -2.60 0.28
C LEU A 124 7.77 -3.85 1.16
N THR A 125 8.64 -4.79 0.77
CA THR A 125 8.93 -5.99 1.57
C THR A 125 9.71 -5.63 2.84
N SER A 126 10.62 -4.64 2.76
CA SER A 126 11.42 -4.18 3.89
C SER A 126 10.66 -3.25 4.86
N LEU A 127 9.61 -2.57 4.38
CA LEU A 127 8.88 -1.55 5.14
C LEU A 127 8.37 -2.03 6.53
N PRO A 128 7.77 -3.22 6.69
CA PRO A 128 7.37 -3.74 8.01
C PRO A 128 8.53 -3.99 8.98
N SER A 129 9.77 -4.07 8.50
CA SER A 129 10.96 -4.20 9.35
C SER A 129 11.41 -2.84 9.89
N VAL A 130 11.20 -1.77 9.12
CA VAL A 130 11.50 -0.39 9.52
C VAL A 130 10.41 0.14 10.46
N GLU A 131 9.14 -0.10 10.14
CA GLU A 131 7.99 0.26 10.97
C GLU A 131 7.14 -0.99 11.28
N PRO A 132 7.36 -1.64 12.44
CA PRO A 132 6.69 -2.89 12.82
C PRO A 132 5.16 -2.81 12.90
N ARG A 133 4.60 -1.61 13.14
CA ARG A 133 3.15 -1.38 13.18
C ARG A 133 2.52 -1.35 11.80
N VAL A 134 3.32 -1.36 10.73
CA VAL A 134 2.84 -1.37 9.34
C VAL A 134 2.90 -2.79 8.78
N LYS A 135 1.81 -3.20 8.14
CA LYS A 135 1.72 -4.43 7.35
C LYS A 135 1.33 -4.07 5.93
N VAL A 136 1.89 -4.77 4.96
CA VAL A 136 1.75 -4.45 3.53
C VAL A 136 1.04 -5.58 2.81
N ALA A 137 0.08 -5.23 1.95
CA ALA A 137 -0.55 -6.14 1.02
C ALA A 137 -0.57 -5.50 -0.36
N VAL A 138 0.01 -6.18 -1.36
CA VAL A 138 0.17 -5.65 -2.72
C VAL A 138 -0.55 -6.53 -3.71
N GLU A 139 -1.45 -5.98 -4.51
CA GLU A 139 -2.14 -6.71 -5.60
C GLU A 139 -1.23 -6.83 -6.82
N LEU A 140 -0.48 -7.93 -6.91
CA LEU A 140 0.55 -8.15 -7.94
C LEU A 140 0.01 -8.67 -9.26
N GLY A 141 -1.24 -9.14 -9.30
CA GLY A 141 -1.83 -9.65 -10.54
C GLY A 141 -3.16 -10.37 -10.34
N GLY A 142 -3.60 -10.99 -11.43
CA GLY A 142 -4.86 -11.74 -11.49
C GLY A 142 -4.71 -13.22 -11.17
N ASP A 143 -5.73 -13.81 -10.57
CA ASP A 143 -5.94 -15.27 -10.55
C ASP A 143 -7.44 -15.60 -10.43
N ARG A 144 -7.87 -16.78 -10.88
CA ARG A 144 -9.28 -17.22 -10.80
C ARG A 144 -9.77 -17.37 -9.36
N TYR A 145 -8.86 -17.45 -8.40
CA TYR A 145 -9.15 -17.51 -6.98
C TYR A 145 -8.27 -16.53 -6.22
N PHE A 146 -8.80 -15.97 -5.13
CA PHE A 146 -7.99 -15.14 -4.25
C PHE A 146 -6.90 -16.00 -3.58
N ARG A 147 -5.64 -15.74 -3.95
CA ARG A 147 -4.46 -16.36 -3.35
C ARG A 147 -3.47 -15.30 -2.92
N TRP A 148 -2.58 -15.68 -2.00
CA TRP A 148 -1.51 -14.83 -1.54
C TRP A 148 -0.25 -15.65 -1.31
N LEU A 149 0.88 -14.95 -1.28
CA LEU A 149 2.17 -15.48 -0.87
C LEU A 149 3.00 -14.37 -0.22
N PRO A 150 4.03 -14.69 0.57
CA PRO A 150 4.93 -13.69 1.13
C PRO A 150 5.51 -12.82 0.02
N LEU A 151 5.54 -11.49 0.21
CA LEU A 151 5.99 -10.58 -0.85
C LEU A 151 7.44 -10.87 -1.29
N LYS A 152 8.29 -11.27 -0.35
CA LYS A 152 9.66 -11.77 -0.61
C LYS A 152 9.69 -12.96 -1.57
N GLN A 153 8.73 -13.87 -1.47
CA GLN A 153 8.64 -15.02 -2.37
C GLN A 153 8.16 -14.60 -3.75
N ALA A 154 7.27 -13.61 -3.84
CA ALA A 154 6.77 -13.09 -5.11
C ALA A 154 7.91 -12.53 -5.97
N LEU A 155 8.86 -11.83 -5.34
CA LEU A 155 10.04 -11.27 -5.99
C LEU A 155 10.98 -12.34 -6.58
N LEU A 156 11.07 -13.53 -5.97
CA LEU A 156 11.89 -14.63 -6.48
C LEU A 156 11.24 -15.38 -7.64
N SER A 157 9.93 -15.23 -7.82
CA SER A 157 9.14 -15.91 -8.86
C SER A 157 8.84 -15.05 -10.09
N ALA A 158 9.25 -13.78 -10.07
CA ALA A 158 9.09 -12.82 -11.15
C ALA A 158 10.30 -12.85 -12.09
#